data_AF-A0A6P0URM6-F1
#
_entry.id   AF-A0A6P0URM6-F1
#
_cell.length_a   1.000
_cell.length_b   1.000
_cell.length_c   1.000
_cell.angle_alpha   90.00
_cell.angle_beta   90.00
_cell.angle_gamma   90.00
#
_symmetry.space_group_name_H-M   'P 1'
#
loop_
_entity.id
_entity.type
_entity.pdbx_description
1 polymer ?
#
loop_
_entity_poly.entity_id
_entity_poly.type
_entity_poly.pdbx_seq_one_letter_code
_entity_poly.pdbx_strand_id
1 'polypeptide(L)'
;MGKSNKIPWLKITGWAILIHALLIVTSILEVFIFSTLIKPNRDEVFYEQHAKVTAPYIAIIAGFVLIFLVARSLTRKLEKNKVLTGLLLALTYILIDVVLLFMASVNWSEHYGVFIISFLTKLLAAYLGASTNLSKVSK
;
A
#
# COMPACT_ATOMS: atom_id res chain seq x y z
N MET A 1 26.60 -0.30 14.86
CA MET A 1 25.88 -1.31 14.06
C MET A 1 26.30 -1.15 12.61
N GLY A 2 27.04 -2.10 12.05
CA GLY A 2 27.54 -2.05 10.67
C GLY A 2 26.38 -1.93 9.67
N LYS A 3 26.45 -0.95 8.78
CA LYS A 3 25.42 -0.69 7.78
C LYS A 3 25.54 -1.74 6.68
N SER A 4 24.45 -2.50 6.47
CA SER A 4 24.42 -3.59 5.50
C SER A 4 24.17 -3.06 4.10
N ASN A 5 25.00 -3.47 3.14
CA ASN A 5 24.80 -3.23 1.70
C ASN A 5 23.80 -4.22 1.08
N LYS A 6 23.27 -5.17 1.86
CA LYS A 6 22.35 -6.21 1.38
C LYS A 6 20.90 -5.71 1.42
N ILE A 7 20.14 -6.06 0.38
CA ILE A 7 18.70 -5.80 0.31
C ILE A 7 18.00 -6.58 1.44
N PRO A 8 17.23 -5.91 2.32
CA PRO A 8 16.64 -6.55 3.48
C PRO A 8 15.31 -7.26 3.14
N TRP A 9 15.37 -8.30 2.31
CA TRP A 9 14.19 -9.00 1.78
C TRP A 9 13.14 -9.39 2.82
N LEU A 10 13.56 -9.95 3.97
CA LEU A 10 12.64 -10.31 5.04
C LEU A 10 11.83 -9.11 5.56
N LYS A 11 12.48 -7.94 5.68
CA LYS A 11 11.80 -6.72 6.11
C LYS A 11 10.88 -6.19 5.01
N ILE A 12 11.32 -6.25 3.75
CA ILE A 12 10.51 -5.84 2.60
C ILE A 12 9.19 -6.63 2.58
N THR A 13 9.28 -7.96 2.61
CA THR A 13 8.11 -8.84 2.58
C THR A 13 7.23 -8.66 3.82
N GLY A 14 7.82 -8.60 5.02
CA GLY A 14 7.08 -8.38 6.26
C GLY A 14 6.30 -7.05 6.24
N TRP A 15 6.92 -5.98 5.74
CA TRP A 15 6.23 -4.69 5.58
C TRP A 15 5.15 -4.73 4.51
N ALA A 16 5.39 -5.39 3.37
CA ALA A 16 4.39 -5.52 2.32
C ALA A 16 3.11 -6.23 2.83
N ILE A 17 3.27 -7.31 3.60
CA ILE A 17 2.14 -8.02 4.24
C ILE A 17 1.44 -7.12 5.26
N LEU A 18 2.21 -6.43 6.11
CA LEU A 18 1.64 -5.54 7.12
C LEU A 18 0.83 -4.40 6.49
N ILE A 19 1.28 -3.84 5.37
CA ILE A 19 0.53 -2.79 4.66
C ILE A 19 -0.82 -3.33 4.17
N HIS A 20 -0.88 -4.54 3.60
CA HIS A 20 -2.17 -5.15 3.21
C HIS A 20 -3.10 -5.29 4.41
N ALA A 21 -2.60 -5.80 5.54
CA ALA A 21 -3.40 -5.94 6.76
C ALA A 21 -3.93 -4.59 7.25
N LEU A 22 -3.11 -3.54 7.26
CA LEU A 22 -3.51 -2.20 7.64
C LEU A 22 -4.57 -1.62 6.70
N LEU A 23 -4.47 -1.89 5.39
CA LEU A 23 -5.48 -1.45 4.43
C LEU A 23 -6.82 -2.15 4.64
N ILE A 24 -6.82 -3.45 4.92
CA ILE A 24 -8.03 -4.20 5.27
C ILE A 24 -8.69 -3.59 6.51
N VAL A 25 -7.91 -3.34 7.57
CA VAL A 25 -8.41 -2.71 8.79
C VAL A 25 -8.95 -1.30 8.51
N THR A 26 -8.27 -0.53 7.66
CA THR A 26 -8.72 0.83 7.28
C THR A 26 -10.05 0.78 6.54
N SER A 27 -10.24 -0.15 5.61
CA SER A 27 -11.51 -0.34 4.92
C SER A 27 -12.63 -0.75 5.87
N ILE A 28 -12.36 -1.66 6.83
CA ILE A 28 -13.36 -2.05 7.85
C ILE A 28 -13.76 -0.85 8.72
N LEU A 29 -12.78 -0.05 9.15
CA LEU A 29 -13.02 1.14 9.97
C LEU A 29 -13.83 2.19 9.20
N GLU A 30 -13.57 2.39 7.90
CA GLU A 30 -14.35 3.30 7.06
C GLU A 30 -15.82 2.88 7.01
N VAL A 31 -16.10 1.62 6.70
CA VAL A 31 -17.47 1.09 6.65
C VAL A 31 -18.15 1.18 8.01
N PHE A 32 -17.43 0.91 9.10
CA PHE A 32 -17.95 1.04 10.47
C PHE A 32 -18.33 2.49 10.81
N ILE A 33 -17.47 3.45 10.50
CA ILE A 33 -17.75 4.88 10.71
C ILE A 33 -18.93 5.30 9.84
N PHE A 34 -18.97 4.85 8.58
CA PHE A 34 -20.05 5.17 7.65
C PHE A 34 -21.40 4.63 8.13
N SER A 35 -21.44 3.40 8.63
CA SER A 35 -22.67 2.76 9.11
C SER A 35 -23.16 3.30 10.45
N THR A 36 -22.28 3.77 11.33
CA THR A 36 -22.67 4.25 12.67
C THR A 36 -22.95 5.75 12.70
N LEU A 37 -22.17 6.56 11.98
CA LEU A 37 -22.20 8.03 12.12
C LEU A 37 -22.79 8.75 10.90
N ILE A 38 -22.61 8.22 9.69
CA ILE A 38 -22.95 8.95 8.46
C ILE A 38 -24.33 8.54 7.93
N LYS A 39 -24.55 7.25 7.75
CA LYS A 39 -25.84 6.70 7.30
C LYS A 39 -26.22 5.47 8.12
N PRO A 40 -26.71 5.66 9.36
CA PRO A 40 -27.21 4.55 10.17
C PRO A 40 -28.53 3.98 9.64
N ASN A 41 -28.89 2.78 10.13
CA ASN A 41 -30.15 2.08 9.87
C ASN A 41 -30.39 1.67 8.40
N ARG A 42 -29.33 1.31 7.68
CA ARG A 42 -29.45 0.66 6.36
C ARG A 42 -29.28 -0.85 6.51
N ASP A 43 -29.72 -1.59 5.49
CA ASP A 43 -29.51 -3.03 5.45
C ASP A 43 -28.03 -3.36 5.18
N GLU A 44 -27.66 -4.60 5.45
CA GLU A 44 -26.29 -5.10 5.27
C GLU A 44 -25.84 -4.99 3.81
N VAL A 45 -26.76 -5.26 2.87
CA VAL A 45 -26.51 -5.20 1.43
C VAL A 45 -26.07 -3.80 0.99
N PHE A 46 -26.68 -2.74 1.53
CA PHE A 46 -26.28 -1.36 1.24
C PHE A 46 -24.82 -1.08 1.66
N TYR A 47 -24.41 -1.56 2.84
CA TYR A 47 -23.03 -1.35 3.31
C TYR A 47 -22.02 -2.22 2.56
N GLU A 48 -22.40 -3.44 2.16
CA GLU A 48 -21.54 -4.31 1.35
C GLU A 48 -21.27 -3.67 -0.03
N GLN A 49 -22.30 -3.10 -0.66
CA GLN A 49 -22.15 -2.36 -1.92
C GLN A 49 -21.27 -1.12 -1.75
N HIS A 50 -21.47 -0.35 -0.67
CA HIS A 50 -20.62 0.78 -0.35
C HIS A 50 -19.15 0.36 -0.20
N ALA A 51 -18.88 -0.70 0.57
CA ALA A 51 -17.54 -1.23 0.79
C ALA A 51 -16.85 -1.64 -0.54
N LYS A 52 -17.57 -2.31 -1.45
CA LYS A 52 -17.05 -2.68 -2.77
C LYS A 52 -16.64 -1.46 -3.60
N VAL A 53 -17.39 -0.37 -3.49
CA VAL A 53 -17.09 0.88 -4.19
C VAL A 53 -15.94 1.63 -3.53
N THR A 54 -15.90 1.75 -2.19
CA THR A 54 -14.91 2.59 -1.49
C THR A 54 -13.55 1.92 -1.32
N ALA A 55 -13.50 0.59 -1.16
CA ALA A 55 -12.26 -0.12 -0.88
C ALA A 55 -11.12 0.15 -1.88
N PRO A 56 -11.34 0.20 -3.21
CA PRO A 56 -10.29 0.56 -4.17
C PRO A 56 -9.72 1.97 -3.95
N TYR A 57 -10.57 2.95 -3.60
CA TYR A 57 -10.13 4.33 -3.36
C TYR A 57 -9.33 4.45 -2.06
N ILE A 58 -9.78 3.75 -1.00
CA ILE A 58 -9.03 3.65 0.27
C ILE A 58 -7.64 3.06 0.01
N ALA A 59 -7.57 1.97 -0.75
CA ALA A 59 -6.29 1.34 -1.10
C ALA A 59 -5.38 2.28 -1.91
N ILE A 60 -5.90 3.18 -2.73
CA ILE A 60 -5.11 4.20 -3.44
C ILE A 60 -4.57 5.25 -2.45
N ILE A 61 -5.45 5.90 -1.69
CA ILE A 61 -5.09 7.03 -0.83
C ILE A 61 -4.27 6.57 0.37
N ALA A 62 -4.81 5.66 1.18
CA ALA A 62 -4.12 5.15 2.37
C ALA A 62 -2.89 4.33 1.97
N GLY A 63 -2.97 3.57 0.86
CA GLY A 63 -1.84 2.79 0.37
C GLY A 63 -0.66 3.67 -0.05
N PHE A 64 -0.92 4.80 -0.69
CA PHE A 64 0.13 5.78 -1.01
C PHE A 64 0.83 6.26 0.26
N VAL A 65 0.07 6.69 1.26
CA VAL A 65 0.62 7.21 2.53
C VAL A 65 1.44 6.13 3.25
N LEU A 66 0.90 4.92 3.39
CA LEU A 66 1.55 3.81 4.08
C LEU A 66 2.85 3.41 3.38
N ILE A 67 2.83 3.21 2.05
CA ILE A 67 4.03 2.83 1.31
C ILE A 67 5.09 3.94 1.37
N PHE A 68 4.69 5.21 1.26
CA PHE A 68 5.63 6.33 1.38
C PHE A 68 6.35 6.31 2.73
N LEU A 69 5.59 6.19 3.84
CA LEU A 69 6.14 6.19 5.19
C LEU A 69 7.04 4.98 5.45
N VAL A 70 6.62 3.80 5.00
CA VAL A 70 7.39 2.56 5.17
C VAL A 70 8.65 2.59 4.31
N ALA A 71 8.57 2.97 3.04
CA ALA A 71 9.74 3.10 2.16
C ALA A 71 10.76 4.10 2.73
N ARG A 72 10.28 5.23 3.27
CA ARG A 72 11.13 6.20 3.96
C ARG A 72 11.78 5.62 5.22
N SER A 73 11.03 4.90 6.04
CA SER A 73 11.55 4.30 7.28
C SER A 73 12.58 3.21 6.98
N LEU A 74 12.25 2.31 6.04
CA LEU A 74 13.05 1.15 5.65
C LEU A 74 14.40 1.56 5.07
N THR A 75 14.43 2.63 4.26
CA THR A 75 15.64 3.07 3.54
C THR A 75 16.49 4.06 4.34
N ARG A 76 15.99 4.58 5.48
CA ARG A 76 16.67 5.61 6.28
C ARG A 76 18.07 5.19 6.75
N LYS A 77 18.24 3.91 7.08
CA LYS A 77 19.51 3.36 7.62
C LYS A 77 20.42 2.76 6.53
N LEU A 78 19.99 2.72 5.28
CA LEU A 78 20.79 2.22 4.17
C LEU A 78 21.74 3.31 3.67
N GLU A 79 22.92 2.94 3.17
CA GLU A 79 23.84 3.90 2.52
C GLU A 79 23.66 3.88 1.01
N LYS A 80 23.54 2.68 0.42
CA LYS A 80 23.35 2.45 -1.01
C LYS A 80 21.99 1.82 -1.29
N ASN A 81 21.58 1.81 -2.56
CA ASN A 81 20.38 1.10 -3.04
C ASN A 81 19.06 1.53 -2.37
N LYS A 82 18.95 2.77 -1.87
CA LYS A 82 17.74 3.27 -1.20
C LYS A 82 16.52 3.19 -2.10
N VAL A 83 16.60 3.80 -3.28
CA VAL A 83 15.50 3.84 -4.25
C VAL A 83 15.15 2.44 -4.71
N LEU A 84 16.15 1.61 -5.05
CA LEU A 84 15.93 0.21 -5.42
C LEU A 84 15.19 -0.55 -4.32
N THR A 85 15.59 -0.40 -3.06
CA THR A 85 14.92 -1.06 -1.92
C THR A 85 13.47 -0.58 -1.74
N GLY A 86 13.22 0.71 -1.92
CA GLY A 86 11.86 1.26 -1.90
C GLY A 86 11.00 0.71 -3.04
N LEU A 87 11.52 0.70 -4.26
CA LEU A 87 10.80 0.14 -5.42
C LEU A 87 10.54 -1.36 -5.26
N LEU A 88 11.50 -2.12 -4.72
CA LEU A 88 11.29 -3.53 -4.40
C LEU A 88 10.17 -3.74 -3.39
N LEU A 89 10.01 -2.86 -2.40
CA LEU A 89 8.84 -2.88 -1.51
C LEU A 89 7.54 -2.70 -2.27
N ALA A 90 7.45 -1.71 -3.16
CA ALA A 90 6.24 -1.52 -3.98
C ALA A 90 5.99 -2.72 -4.89
N LEU A 91 7.02 -3.28 -5.54
CA LEU A 91 6.88 -4.46 -6.40
C LEU A 91 6.46 -5.70 -5.62
N THR A 92 7.03 -5.95 -4.44
CA THR A 92 6.61 -7.05 -3.57
C THR A 92 5.16 -6.87 -3.12
N TYR A 93 4.77 -5.64 -2.76
CA TYR A 93 3.37 -5.32 -2.45
C TYR A 93 2.46 -5.63 -3.65
N ILE A 94 2.77 -5.11 -4.83
CA ILE A 94 1.96 -5.28 -6.05
C ILE A 94 1.85 -6.76 -6.42
N LEU A 95 2.93 -7.53 -6.28
CA LEU A 95 2.91 -8.97 -6.55
C LEU A 95 1.94 -9.71 -5.62
N ILE A 96 1.97 -9.40 -4.33
CA ILE A 96 1.03 -9.97 -3.35
C ILE A 96 -0.41 -9.55 -3.71
N ASP A 97 -0.62 -8.27 -4.00
CA ASP A 97 -1.92 -7.70 -4.36
C ASP A 97 -2.53 -8.41 -5.58
N VAL A 98 -1.73 -8.60 -6.63
CA VAL A 98 -2.13 -9.35 -7.83
C VAL A 98 -2.52 -10.79 -7.49
N VAL A 99 -1.74 -11.49 -6.67
CA VAL A 99 -2.08 -12.86 -6.23
C VAL A 99 -3.42 -12.87 -5.48
N LEU A 100 -3.65 -11.94 -4.56
CA LEU A 100 -4.90 -11.83 -3.82
C LEU A 100 -6.10 -11.52 -4.73
N LEU A 101 -5.93 -10.62 -5.71
CA LEU A 101 -6.97 -10.28 -6.68
C LEU A 101 -7.33 -11.46 -7.60
N PHE A 102 -6.33 -12.25 -8.01
CA PHE A 102 -6.56 -13.50 -8.75
C PHE A 102 -7.34 -14.51 -7.90
N MET A 103 -6.96 -14.69 -6.62
CA MET A 103 -7.67 -15.59 -5.71
C MET A 103 -9.11 -15.15 -5.44
N ALA A 104 -9.36 -13.84 -5.44
CA ALA A 104 -10.70 -13.26 -5.29
C ALA A 104 -11.53 -13.28 -6.58
N SER A 105 -11.01 -13.81 -7.69
CA SER A 105 -11.69 -13.90 -8.99
C SER A 105 -12.28 -12.57 -9.47
N VAL A 106 -11.53 -11.48 -9.26
CA VAL A 106 -11.97 -10.13 -9.65
C VAL A 106 -12.04 -10.01 -11.17
N ASN A 107 -13.10 -9.36 -11.67
CA ASN A 107 -13.24 -9.07 -13.09
C ASN A 107 -12.29 -7.94 -13.52
N TRP A 108 -11.13 -8.31 -14.07
CA TRP A 108 -10.09 -7.36 -14.48
C TRP A 108 -10.57 -6.35 -15.53
N SER A 109 -11.48 -6.78 -16.42
CA SER A 109 -11.97 -5.96 -17.55
C SER A 109 -12.69 -4.68 -17.13
N GLU A 110 -13.35 -4.69 -15.98
CA GLU A 110 -14.12 -3.55 -15.46
C GLU A 110 -13.24 -2.58 -14.64
N HIS A 111 -12.03 -3.00 -14.24
CA HIS A 111 -11.24 -2.30 -13.23
C HIS A 111 -9.79 -1.97 -13.63
N TYR A 112 -9.39 -2.22 -14.89
CA TYR A 112 -8.03 -1.95 -15.36
C TYR A 112 -7.51 -0.54 -15.03
N GLY A 113 -8.34 0.49 -15.25
CA GLY A 113 -7.95 1.88 -14.99
C GLY A 113 -7.59 2.12 -13.52
N VAL A 114 -8.42 1.61 -12.59
CA VAL A 114 -8.21 1.75 -11.15
C VAL A 114 -6.97 0.98 -10.70
N PHE A 115 -6.72 -0.22 -11.25
CA PHE A 115 -5.52 -1.00 -10.93
C PHE A 115 -4.24 -0.35 -11.43
N ILE A 116 -4.23 0.17 -12.65
CA ILE A 116 -3.05 0.87 -13.20
C ILE A 116 -2.72 2.10 -12.34
N ILE A 117 -3.72 2.93 -12.03
CA ILE A 117 -3.55 4.10 -11.17
C ILE A 117 -3.06 3.66 -9.79
N SER A 118 -3.64 2.60 -9.23
CA SER A 118 -3.20 2.00 -7.98
C SER A 118 -1.71 1.63 -8.07
N PHE A 119 -1.27 0.79 -9.00
CA PHE A 119 0.13 0.37 -9.07
C PHE A 119 1.11 1.52 -9.28
N LEU A 120 0.76 2.50 -10.15
CA LEU A 120 1.58 3.69 -10.36
C LEU A 120 1.71 4.54 -9.09
N THR A 121 0.63 4.71 -8.33
CA THR A 121 0.68 5.44 -7.06
C THR A 121 1.56 4.73 -6.02
N LYS A 122 1.55 3.39 -5.97
CA LYS A 122 2.43 2.61 -5.07
C LYS A 122 3.91 2.80 -5.43
N LEU A 123 4.24 2.71 -6.74
CA LEU A 123 5.60 2.94 -7.23
C LEU A 123 6.07 4.37 -6.95
N LEU A 124 5.22 5.36 -7.20
CA LEU A 124 5.52 6.76 -6.92
C LEU A 124 5.73 7.01 -5.42
N ALA A 125 4.85 6.50 -4.56
CA ALA A 125 4.99 6.60 -3.11
C ALA A 125 6.31 6.02 -2.62
N ALA A 126 6.66 4.83 -3.10
CA ALA A 126 7.90 4.15 -2.73
C ALA A 126 9.14 4.92 -3.21
N TYR A 127 9.12 5.41 -4.46
CA TYR A 127 10.19 6.23 -5.01
C TYR A 127 10.41 7.50 -4.20
N LEU A 128 9.35 8.26 -3.92
CA LEU A 128 9.43 9.50 -3.14
C LEU A 128 9.88 9.22 -1.71
N GLY A 129 9.31 8.20 -1.06
CA GLY A 129 9.67 7.81 0.31
C GLY A 129 11.15 7.46 0.42
N ALA A 130 11.67 6.66 -0.51
CA ALA A 130 13.09 6.29 -0.53
C ALA A 130 14.02 7.47 -0.89
N SER A 131 13.61 8.32 -1.83
CA SER A 131 14.41 9.45 -2.32
C SER A 131 14.58 10.57 -1.30
N THR A 132 13.60 10.76 -0.40
CA THR A 132 13.72 11.76 0.69
C THR A 132 14.91 11.53 1.63
N ASN A 133 15.50 10.33 1.63
CA ASN A 133 16.68 10.00 2.41
C ASN A 133 17.99 10.15 1.63
N LEU A 134 17.95 10.34 0.30
CA LEU A 134 19.14 10.61 -0.51
C LEU A 134 19.68 12.02 -0.22
N SER A 135 18.79 13.01 -0.08
CA SER A 135 19.15 14.41 0.19
C SER A 135 19.88 14.64 1.53
N LYS A 136 19.81 13.68 2.45
CA LYS A 136 20.51 13.74 3.75
C LYS A 136 21.94 13.19 3.74
N VAL A 137 22.38 12.56 2.64
CA VAL A 137 23.72 11.95 2.55
C VAL A 137 24.73 12.88 1.89
N SER A 138 24.30 13.99 1.26
CA SER A 138 25.21 14.97 0.63
C SER A 138 25.57 16.17 1.53
N LYS A 139 25.42 16.03 2.85
CA LYS A 139 25.96 16.97 3.85
C LYS A 139 26.84 16.18 4.81
#